data_AF-A0A380E0R1-F1
#
_entry.id   AF-A0A380E0R1-F1
#
_cell.length_a   1.000
_cell.length_b   1.000
_cell.length_c   1.000
_cell.angle_alpha   90.00
_cell.angle_beta   90.00
_cell.angle_gamma   90.00
#
_symmetry.space_group_name_H-M   'P 1'
#
loop_
_entity.id
_entity.type
_entity.pdbx_description
1 polymer ?
#
loop_
_entity_poly.entity_id
_entity_poly.type
_entity_poly.pdbx_seq_one_letter_code
_entity_poly.pdbx_strand_id
1 'polypeptide(L)'
;MKISFNKVFGYFIEITRANLQNFEPSEFGYMRKQTLSNAERFITDELKEKEDIILGAEDKAIELEYQLFVQLREEVKKYTERLQQQAKIISELDCLQSFAEIAQKYNYTRPSFSENKTLELVESRHPVVERVMDYNDYVPNNCRLDNETFIYLITGPNMSGKSTYMRQVAIISIMAQMGAYVPCKEAVLPIFDQIFTRIGAADDLVSGKSTFMVEMLEAQKALTYATEDSLIIFDEIGRGTSTYDGLALAQAMIEYVAETSHAKTLFSTHYHELTTLDQALPSLKNVHVAANEYKGELIFLHKVKDGAVDDSYGIQVAKLADLPEKVISRAQVILSEFEASADKKSSISNLKMVENEPEINQENSNLSVEETTDTLSQKTLNKHHLICLKMIKKARLNYKLKI
;
A
#
# COMPACT_ATOMS: atom_id res chain seq x y z
N MET A 1 37.68 61.53 -1.86
CA MET A 1 37.26 61.05 -3.19
C MET A 1 37.31 59.54 -3.17
N LYS A 2 36.28 58.83 -3.69
CA LYS A 2 36.23 57.37 -3.71
C LYS A 2 35.77 56.87 -5.07
N ILE A 3 36.42 55.86 -5.62
CA ILE A 3 35.93 55.13 -6.80
C ILE A 3 35.04 53.97 -6.32
N SER A 4 33.87 53.80 -6.91
CA SER A 4 32.94 52.73 -6.54
C SER A 4 32.12 52.28 -7.73
N PHE A 5 31.59 51.05 -7.66
CA PHE A 5 30.74 50.45 -8.68
C PHE A 5 29.30 50.33 -8.17
N ASN A 6 28.35 50.57 -9.05
CA ASN A 6 26.94 50.32 -8.81
C ASN A 6 26.34 49.58 -10.01
N LYS A 7 25.55 48.54 -9.75
CA LYS A 7 24.94 47.71 -10.81
C LYS A 7 24.07 48.48 -11.82
N VAL A 8 23.51 49.64 -11.44
CA VAL A 8 22.64 50.46 -12.30
C VAL A 8 23.44 51.58 -12.98
N PHE A 9 24.43 52.13 -12.31
CA PHE A 9 25.16 53.33 -12.76
C PHE A 9 26.64 53.07 -13.06
N GLY A 10 27.09 51.83 -13.13
CA GLY A 10 28.47 51.51 -13.47
C GLY A 10 29.50 51.99 -12.45
N TYR A 11 30.73 52.21 -12.92
CA TYR A 11 31.76 52.84 -12.10
C TYR A 11 31.53 54.35 -12.02
N PHE A 12 31.92 54.94 -10.89
CA PHE A 12 31.86 56.38 -10.67
C PHE A 12 32.88 56.83 -9.63
N ILE A 13 33.23 58.12 -9.70
CA ILE A 13 34.03 58.84 -8.72
C ILE A 13 33.07 59.65 -7.85
N GLU A 14 33.03 59.35 -6.55
CA GLU A 14 32.20 60.06 -5.58
C GLU A 14 33.01 61.14 -4.85
N ILE A 15 32.47 62.36 -4.86
CA ILE A 15 33.03 63.54 -4.19
C ILE A 15 31.95 64.10 -3.26
N THR A 16 32.30 64.31 -1.99
CA THR A 16 31.39 64.90 -1.00
C THR A 16 31.12 66.38 -1.32
N ARG A 17 29.93 66.88 -0.99
CA ARG A 17 29.57 68.29 -1.25
C ARG A 17 30.53 69.30 -0.63
N ALA A 18 31.08 69.00 0.55
CA ALA A 18 32.06 69.86 1.23
C ALA A 18 33.34 70.03 0.41
N ASN A 19 33.78 69.00 -0.31
CA ASN A 19 35.00 69.05 -1.11
C ASN A 19 34.78 69.62 -2.51
N LEU A 20 33.54 69.62 -3.02
CA LEU A 20 33.18 70.22 -4.32
C LEU A 20 33.25 71.75 -4.30
N GLN A 21 33.14 72.40 -3.13
CA GLN A 21 33.21 73.86 -3.03
C GLN A 21 34.56 74.42 -3.48
N ASN A 22 35.64 73.62 -3.39
CA ASN A 22 37.01 74.02 -3.72
C ASN A 22 37.57 73.25 -4.93
N PHE A 23 36.72 72.56 -5.70
CA PHE A 23 37.15 71.72 -6.82
C PHE A 23 36.12 71.82 -7.94
N GLU A 24 36.53 72.36 -9.09
CA GLU A 24 35.69 72.44 -10.30
C GLU A 24 35.89 71.18 -11.16
N PRO A 25 34.98 70.20 -11.13
CA PRO A 25 35.22 68.90 -11.77
C PRO A 25 35.31 69.00 -13.30
N SER A 26 34.62 69.98 -13.90
CA SER A 26 34.61 70.20 -15.35
C SER A 26 35.98 70.55 -15.93
N GLU A 27 36.85 71.26 -15.18
CA GLU A 27 38.19 71.62 -15.65
C GLU A 27 39.09 70.39 -15.81
N PHE A 28 38.80 69.31 -15.08
CA PHE A 28 39.53 68.04 -15.10
C PHE A 28 38.84 66.94 -15.91
N GLY A 29 37.79 67.30 -16.68
CA GLY A 29 37.07 66.34 -17.54
C GLY A 29 36.10 65.42 -16.81
N TYR A 30 35.64 65.79 -15.61
CA TYR A 30 34.66 64.99 -14.85
C TYR A 30 33.25 65.32 -15.31
N MET A 31 32.54 64.34 -15.85
CA MET A 31 31.15 64.43 -16.25
C MET A 31 30.23 63.94 -15.13
N ARG A 32 29.26 64.75 -14.71
CA ARG A 32 28.35 64.39 -13.62
C ARG A 32 27.38 63.27 -14.06
N LYS A 33 27.34 62.18 -13.29
CA LYS A 33 26.52 60.98 -13.55
C LYS A 33 25.29 60.90 -12.63
N GLN A 34 25.42 61.31 -11.37
CA GLN A 34 24.33 61.27 -10.38
C GLN A 34 24.56 62.26 -9.22
N THR A 35 23.49 62.89 -8.73
CA THR A 35 23.52 63.74 -7.53
C THR A 35 22.86 63.01 -6.36
N LEU A 36 23.53 62.98 -5.20
CA LEU A 36 23.00 62.46 -3.94
C LEU A 36 22.77 63.59 -2.93
N SER A 37 22.16 63.26 -1.80
CA SER A 37 21.92 64.20 -0.70
C SER A 37 23.23 64.83 -0.17
N ASN A 38 24.30 64.04 -0.04
CA ASN A 38 25.56 64.47 0.59
C ASN A 38 26.80 64.43 -0.33
N ALA A 39 26.65 63.96 -1.59
CA ALA A 39 27.75 63.79 -2.52
C ALA A 39 27.27 63.93 -3.98
N GLU A 40 28.21 64.14 -4.89
CA GLU A 40 27.98 64.01 -6.33
C GLU A 40 28.89 62.93 -6.91
N ARG A 41 28.38 62.22 -7.92
CA ARG A 41 29.06 61.13 -8.62
C ARG A 41 29.38 61.55 -10.03
N PHE A 42 30.62 61.31 -10.44
CA PHE A 42 31.17 61.70 -11.72
C PHE A 42 31.77 60.49 -12.45
N ILE A 43 31.95 60.65 -13.75
CA ILE A 43 32.66 59.72 -14.64
C ILE A 43 33.67 60.52 -15.46
N THR A 44 34.80 59.93 -15.79
CA THR A 44 35.77 60.47 -16.74
C THR A 44 35.82 59.56 -17.97
N ASP A 45 36.29 60.06 -19.10
CA ASP A 45 36.45 59.24 -20.31
C ASP A 45 37.37 58.02 -20.04
N GLU A 46 38.45 58.20 -19.28
CA GLU A 46 39.35 57.12 -18.86
C GLU A 46 38.64 56.07 -18.00
N LEU A 47 37.83 56.49 -17.01
CA LEU A 47 37.11 55.56 -16.14
C LEU A 47 36.01 54.81 -16.91
N LYS A 48 35.40 55.47 -17.91
CA LYS A 48 34.42 54.84 -18.80
C LYS A 48 35.06 53.79 -19.70
N GLU A 49 36.23 54.08 -20.29
CA GLU A 49 36.97 53.10 -21.09
C GLU A 49 37.35 51.86 -20.26
N LYS A 50 37.81 52.07 -19.01
CA LYS A 50 38.09 50.96 -18.09
C LYS A 50 36.84 50.17 -17.71
N GLU A 51 35.72 50.85 -17.45
CA GLU A 51 34.42 50.22 -17.19
C GLU A 51 34.02 49.31 -18.36
N ASP A 52 34.09 49.79 -19.60
CA ASP A 52 33.74 49.02 -20.80
C ASP A 52 34.65 47.79 -20.97
N ILE A 53 35.95 47.92 -20.70
CA ILE A 53 36.90 46.79 -20.73
C ILE A 53 36.57 45.75 -19.66
N ILE A 54 36.30 46.18 -18.43
CA ILE A 54 36.00 45.28 -17.30
C ILE A 54 34.71 44.52 -17.55
N LEU A 55 33.62 45.23 -17.85
CA LEU A 55 32.31 44.61 -18.10
C LEU A 55 32.36 43.70 -19.32
N GLY A 56 33.04 44.13 -20.39
CA GLY A 56 33.22 43.29 -21.58
C GLY A 56 34.08 42.04 -21.32
N ALA A 57 35.02 42.09 -20.38
CA ALA A 57 35.80 40.92 -19.97
C ALA A 57 34.98 39.98 -19.07
N GLU A 58 34.15 40.50 -18.17
CA GLU A 58 33.22 39.72 -17.34
C GLU A 58 32.20 38.97 -18.20
N ASP A 59 31.59 39.64 -19.18
CA ASP A 59 30.64 39.01 -20.11
C ASP A 59 31.31 37.88 -20.91
N LYS A 60 32.53 38.12 -21.43
CA LYS A 60 33.32 37.10 -22.13
C LYS A 60 33.69 35.91 -21.24
N ALA A 61 33.98 36.15 -19.96
CA ALA A 61 34.30 35.10 -19.01
C ALA A 61 33.09 34.20 -18.76
N ILE A 62 31.91 34.78 -18.57
CA ILE A 62 30.64 34.03 -18.40
C ILE A 62 30.31 33.23 -19.66
N GLU A 63 30.47 33.85 -20.85
CA GLU A 63 30.22 33.15 -22.11
C GLU A 63 31.18 31.96 -22.29
N LEU A 64 32.47 32.14 -22.00
CA LEU A 64 33.45 31.07 -22.08
C LEU A 64 33.16 29.96 -21.06
N GLU A 65 32.76 30.30 -19.83
CA GLU A 65 32.37 29.33 -18.81
C GLU A 65 31.18 28.48 -19.27
N TYR A 66 30.14 29.11 -19.84
CA TYR A 66 29.00 28.40 -20.38
C TYR A 66 29.38 27.50 -21.55
N GLN A 67 30.24 27.96 -22.45
CA GLN A 67 30.75 27.15 -23.56
C GLN A 67 31.50 25.91 -23.04
N LEU A 68 32.38 26.07 -22.05
CA LEU A 68 33.10 24.96 -21.43
C LEU A 68 32.15 23.99 -20.72
N PHE A 69 31.12 24.49 -20.02
CA PHE A 69 30.10 23.66 -19.39
C PHE A 69 29.31 22.83 -20.42
N VAL A 70 28.91 23.43 -21.54
CA VAL A 70 28.22 22.73 -22.62
C VAL A 70 29.13 21.66 -23.24
N GLN A 71 30.41 21.97 -23.47
CA GLN A 71 31.39 20.99 -23.95
C GLN A 71 31.51 19.80 -22.98
N LEU A 72 31.65 20.07 -21.68
CA LEU A 72 31.69 19.02 -20.65
C LEU A 72 30.43 18.16 -20.69
N ARG A 73 29.25 18.76 -20.81
CA ARG A 73 27.98 18.03 -20.89
C ARG A 73 27.93 17.12 -22.11
N GLU A 74 28.35 17.59 -23.29
CA GLU A 74 28.39 16.77 -24.50
C GLU A 74 29.44 15.65 -24.39
N GLU A 75 30.57 15.88 -23.72
CA GLU A 75 31.55 14.82 -23.43
C GLU A 75 30.96 13.76 -22.49
N VAL A 76 30.32 14.15 -21.38
CA VAL A 76 29.69 13.22 -20.43
C VAL A 76 28.57 12.43 -21.11
N LYS A 77 27.79 13.07 -21.99
CA LYS A 77 26.68 12.45 -22.72
C LYS A 77 27.12 11.24 -23.54
N LYS A 78 28.35 11.22 -24.08
CA LYS A 78 28.91 10.06 -24.80
C LYS A 78 28.98 8.80 -23.92
N TYR A 79 29.00 8.96 -22.60
CA TYR A 79 29.07 7.86 -21.64
C TYR A 79 27.70 7.50 -21.01
N THR A 80 26.60 8.08 -21.49
CA THR A 80 25.26 7.90 -20.90
C THR A 80 24.89 6.43 -20.73
N GLU A 81 25.07 5.62 -21.77
CA GLU A 81 24.72 4.19 -21.73
C GLU A 81 25.53 3.44 -20.67
N ARG A 82 26.85 3.65 -20.64
CA ARG A 82 27.74 3.06 -19.63
C ARG A 82 27.34 3.48 -18.22
N LEU A 83 27.01 4.76 -18.01
CA LEU A 83 26.58 5.27 -16.70
C LEU A 83 25.25 4.66 -16.25
N GLN A 84 24.29 4.51 -17.17
CA GLN A 84 23.00 3.87 -16.88
C GLN A 84 23.15 2.39 -16.54
N GLN A 85 24.00 1.66 -17.28
CA GLN A 85 24.31 0.26 -16.99
C GLN A 85 24.95 0.11 -15.60
N GLN A 86 25.91 0.96 -15.25
CA GLN A 86 26.54 0.96 -13.93
C GLN A 86 25.54 1.31 -12.82
N ALA A 87 24.68 2.30 -13.04
CA ALA A 87 23.63 2.65 -12.08
C ALA A 87 22.67 1.47 -11.83
N LYS A 88 22.32 0.71 -12.87
CA LYS A 88 21.48 -0.49 -12.75
C LYS A 88 22.14 -1.56 -11.88
N ILE A 89 23.42 -1.86 -12.12
CA ILE A 89 24.19 -2.83 -11.32
C ILE A 89 24.26 -2.40 -9.86
N ILE A 90 24.57 -1.13 -9.59
CA ILE A 90 24.63 -0.59 -8.23
C ILE A 90 23.26 -0.67 -7.56
N SER A 91 22.18 -0.37 -8.28
CA SER A 91 20.81 -0.43 -7.72
C SER A 91 20.38 -1.87 -7.37
N GLU A 92 20.83 -2.86 -8.15
CA GLU A 92 20.56 -4.27 -7.87
C GLU A 92 21.32 -4.73 -6.63
N LEU A 93 22.59 -4.36 -6.50
CA LEU A 93 23.40 -4.64 -5.31
C LEU A 93 22.82 -3.99 -4.04
N ASP A 94 22.37 -2.74 -4.12
CA ASP A 94 21.73 -2.02 -3.01
C ASP A 94 20.44 -2.75 -2.55
N CYS A 95 19.62 -3.21 -3.51
CA CYS A 95 18.42 -3.97 -3.23
C CYS A 95 18.73 -5.33 -2.55
N LEU A 96 19.66 -6.10 -3.11
CA LEU A 96 20.06 -7.41 -2.57
C LEU A 96 20.71 -7.30 -1.19
N GLN A 97 21.55 -6.29 -0.97
CA GLN A 97 22.13 -6.00 0.34
C GLN A 97 21.04 -5.67 1.36
N SER A 98 20.07 -4.84 0.99
CA SER A 98 18.93 -4.49 1.86
C SER A 98 18.12 -5.73 2.25
N PHE A 99 17.86 -6.65 1.31
CA PHE A 99 17.21 -7.92 1.63
C PHE A 99 18.03 -8.77 2.60
N ALA A 100 19.35 -8.88 2.39
CA ALA A 100 20.24 -9.64 3.26
C ALA A 100 20.30 -9.07 4.69
N GLU A 101 20.38 -7.74 4.83
CA GLU A 101 20.39 -7.06 6.13
C GLU A 101 19.10 -7.35 6.92
N ILE A 102 17.94 -7.20 6.28
CA ILE A 102 16.64 -7.46 6.89
C ILE A 102 16.51 -8.93 7.27
N ALA A 103 16.96 -9.84 6.39
CA ALA A 103 16.90 -11.28 6.65
C ALA A 103 17.72 -11.68 7.87
N GLN A 104 18.95 -11.19 7.96
CA GLN A 104 19.83 -11.45 9.10
C GLN A 104 19.30 -10.83 10.39
N LYS A 105 18.82 -9.58 10.31
CA LYS A 105 18.39 -8.82 11.49
C LYS A 105 17.14 -9.40 12.14
N TYR A 106 16.22 -9.98 11.37
CA TYR A 106 14.92 -10.46 11.85
C TYR A 106 14.73 -11.97 11.76
N ASN A 107 15.83 -12.71 11.53
CA ASN A 107 15.83 -14.17 11.39
C ASN A 107 14.77 -14.63 10.37
N TYR A 108 14.85 -14.09 9.16
CA TYR A 108 14.04 -14.58 8.05
C TYR A 108 14.73 -15.75 7.39
N THR A 109 13.94 -16.62 6.79
CA THR A 109 14.41 -17.88 6.19
C THR A 109 14.29 -17.81 4.67
N ARG A 110 15.22 -18.49 3.99
CA ARG A 110 15.16 -18.63 2.53
C ARG A 110 13.95 -19.50 2.17
N PRO A 111 12.99 -19.01 1.37
CA PRO A 111 11.89 -19.85 0.91
C PRO A 111 12.36 -20.84 -0.15
N SER A 112 11.64 -21.95 -0.29
CA SER A 112 11.71 -22.86 -1.44
C SER A 112 10.40 -22.85 -2.22
N PHE A 113 10.44 -23.17 -3.51
CA PHE A 113 9.24 -23.26 -4.33
C PHE A 113 8.81 -24.71 -4.52
N SER A 114 7.51 -24.99 -4.36
CA SER A 114 6.93 -26.31 -4.55
C SER A 114 6.69 -26.63 -6.02
N GLU A 115 6.98 -27.86 -6.46
CA GLU A 115 6.58 -28.35 -7.78
C GLU A 115 5.13 -28.84 -7.82
N ASN A 116 4.61 -29.32 -6.70
CA ASN A 116 3.26 -29.88 -6.56
C ASN A 116 2.24 -28.84 -6.08
N LYS A 117 2.54 -27.55 -6.27
CA LYS A 117 1.74 -26.42 -5.84
C LYS A 117 1.51 -26.32 -4.33
N THR A 118 2.25 -26.99 -3.45
CA THR A 118 2.00 -26.88 -2.00
C THR A 118 2.43 -25.53 -1.44
N LEU A 119 1.54 -24.88 -0.69
CA LEU A 119 1.86 -23.77 0.20
C LEU A 119 2.01 -24.33 1.62
N GLU A 120 3.18 -24.15 2.22
CA GLU A 120 3.48 -24.53 3.60
C GLU A 120 4.34 -23.46 4.27
N LEU A 121 3.77 -22.80 5.28
CA LEU A 121 4.43 -21.78 6.07
C LEU A 121 4.46 -22.24 7.53
N VAL A 122 5.65 -22.38 8.10
CA VAL A 122 5.85 -22.80 9.50
C VAL A 122 6.29 -21.60 10.34
N GLU A 123 5.58 -21.37 11.45
CA GLU A 123 5.80 -20.24 12.36
C GLU A 123 5.95 -18.91 11.62
N SER A 124 5.05 -18.68 10.66
CA SER A 124 5.04 -17.47 9.85
C SER A 124 4.55 -16.26 10.64
N ARG A 125 5.10 -15.09 10.32
CA ARG A 125 4.84 -13.81 10.98
C ARG A 125 4.53 -12.73 9.95
N HIS A 126 3.74 -11.74 10.34
CA HIS A 126 3.41 -10.62 9.48
C HIS A 126 4.56 -9.59 9.51
N PRO A 127 5.25 -9.33 8.39
CA PRO A 127 6.54 -8.61 8.40
C PRO A 127 6.47 -7.15 8.85
N VAL A 128 5.28 -6.54 8.77
CA VAL A 128 5.03 -5.19 9.33
C VAL A 128 4.57 -5.23 10.78
N VAL A 129 3.59 -6.07 11.13
CA VAL A 129 3.00 -6.10 12.47
C VAL A 129 4.02 -6.57 13.52
N GLU A 130 4.87 -7.55 13.20
CA GLU A 130 5.93 -8.02 14.12
C GLU A 130 6.95 -6.92 14.47
N ARG A 131 7.00 -5.84 13.68
CA ARG A 131 7.92 -4.70 13.88
C ARG A 131 7.29 -3.58 14.71
N VAL A 132 5.97 -3.52 14.76
CA VAL A 132 5.21 -2.49 15.48
C VAL A 132 4.82 -2.99 16.87
N MET A 133 4.60 -4.29 17.02
CA MET A 133 4.40 -4.95 18.30
C MET A 133 5.73 -5.24 18.99
N ASP A 134 5.72 -5.36 20.32
CA ASP A 134 6.88 -5.83 21.06
C ASP A 134 7.18 -7.30 20.70
N TYR A 135 8.46 -7.67 20.59
CA TYR A 135 8.90 -8.96 20.06
C TYR A 135 8.28 -10.18 20.77
N ASN A 136 7.95 -10.05 22.06
CA ASN A 136 7.36 -11.12 22.87
C ASN A 136 5.84 -11.26 22.71
N ASP A 137 5.18 -10.33 22.02
CA ASP A 137 3.72 -10.30 21.94
C ASP A 137 3.18 -10.88 20.62
N TYR A 138 4.04 -11.02 19.60
CA TYR A 138 3.61 -11.56 18.31
C TYR A 138 3.53 -13.08 18.33
N VAL A 139 2.37 -13.64 17.99
CA VAL A 139 2.15 -15.09 17.94
C VAL A 139 2.30 -15.61 16.50
N PRO A 140 3.33 -16.44 16.21
CA PRO A 140 3.53 -16.99 14.87
C PRO A 140 2.51 -18.09 14.54
N ASN A 141 2.14 -18.19 13.26
CA ASN A 141 1.10 -19.10 12.78
C ASN A 141 1.56 -19.98 11.62
N ASN A 142 1.00 -21.19 11.54
CA ASN A 142 1.25 -22.10 10.42
C ASN A 142 0.15 -21.93 9.36
N CYS A 143 0.49 -22.18 8.10
CA CYS A 143 -0.48 -22.26 7.00
C CYS A 143 -0.07 -23.41 6.10
N ARG A 144 -0.99 -24.30 5.75
CA ARG A 144 -0.73 -25.38 4.80
C ARG A 144 -1.92 -25.55 3.85
N LEU A 145 -1.71 -25.32 2.56
CA LEU A 145 -2.67 -25.57 1.49
C LEU A 145 -2.00 -26.44 0.43
N ASP A 146 -2.56 -27.62 0.16
CA ASP A 146 -2.07 -28.55 -0.86
C ASP A 146 -3.16 -28.85 -1.89
N ASN A 147 -2.96 -29.85 -2.75
CA ASN A 147 -3.91 -30.17 -3.82
C ASN A 147 -5.20 -30.83 -3.31
N GLU A 148 -5.18 -31.40 -2.10
CA GLU A 148 -6.36 -31.99 -1.49
C GLU A 148 -7.11 -30.92 -0.71
N THR A 149 -6.42 -30.21 0.19
CA THR A 149 -7.01 -29.13 1.00
C THR A 149 -6.45 -27.77 0.56
N PHE A 150 -7.18 -27.09 -0.32
CA PHE A 150 -6.79 -25.79 -0.87
C PHE A 150 -7.69 -24.63 -0.44
N ILE A 151 -8.75 -24.88 0.33
CA ILE A 151 -9.63 -23.84 0.89
C ILE A 151 -9.56 -23.88 2.41
N TYR A 152 -9.17 -22.78 3.04
CA TYR A 152 -9.32 -22.58 4.48
C TYR A 152 -10.53 -21.69 4.75
N LEU A 153 -11.49 -22.23 5.50
CA LEU A 153 -12.58 -21.44 6.08
C LEU A 153 -12.15 -20.98 7.48
N ILE A 154 -11.90 -19.69 7.62
CA ILE A 154 -11.32 -19.06 8.81
C ILE A 154 -12.43 -18.42 9.62
N THR A 155 -12.64 -18.93 10.83
CA THR A 155 -13.63 -18.39 11.78
C THR A 155 -12.97 -17.80 13.02
N GLY A 156 -13.75 -17.09 13.82
CA GLY A 156 -13.31 -16.52 15.09
C GLY A 156 -13.76 -15.07 15.28
N PRO A 157 -13.68 -14.55 16.51
CA PRO A 157 -14.21 -13.24 16.84
C PRO A 157 -13.55 -12.11 16.03
N ASN A 158 -14.24 -10.98 15.90
CA ASN A 158 -13.62 -9.77 15.34
C ASN A 158 -12.41 -9.37 16.20
N MET A 159 -11.40 -8.75 15.58
CA MET A 159 -10.11 -8.39 16.22
C MET A 159 -9.22 -9.57 16.68
N SER A 160 -9.63 -10.83 16.46
CA SER A 160 -8.80 -12.00 16.79
C SER A 160 -7.55 -12.14 15.93
N GLY A 161 -7.47 -11.49 14.77
CA GLY A 161 -6.32 -11.52 13.88
C GLY A 161 -6.52 -12.26 12.55
N LYS A 162 -7.77 -12.63 12.19
CA LYS A 162 -8.11 -13.27 10.89
C LYS A 162 -7.51 -12.53 9.69
N SER A 163 -7.81 -11.23 9.56
CA SER A 163 -7.31 -10.40 8.46
C SER A 163 -5.78 -10.27 8.47
N THR A 164 -5.16 -10.19 9.65
CA THR A 164 -3.69 -10.16 9.78
C THR A 164 -3.06 -11.45 9.29
N TYR A 165 -3.63 -12.60 9.66
CA TYR A 165 -3.17 -13.91 9.21
C TYR A 165 -3.27 -14.08 7.69
N MET A 166 -4.38 -13.66 7.07
CA MET A 166 -4.53 -13.74 5.62
C MET A 166 -3.57 -12.80 4.87
N ARG A 167 -3.45 -11.54 5.32
CA ARG A 167 -2.49 -10.58 4.75
C ARG A 167 -1.06 -11.05 4.86
N GLN A 168 -0.72 -11.70 5.97
CA GLN A 168 0.59 -12.29 6.19
C GLN A 168 0.94 -13.31 5.10
N VAL A 169 0.03 -14.24 4.79
CA VAL A 169 0.23 -15.23 3.73
C VAL A 169 0.49 -14.55 2.38
N ALA A 170 -0.33 -13.56 2.00
CA ALA A 170 -0.16 -12.82 0.74
C ALA A 170 1.19 -12.10 0.66
N ILE A 171 1.58 -11.38 1.72
CA ILE A 171 2.83 -10.61 1.72
C ILE A 171 4.03 -11.55 1.67
N ILE A 172 3.99 -12.69 2.36
CA ILE A 172 5.04 -13.71 2.31
C ILE A 172 5.19 -14.26 0.88
N SER A 173 4.08 -14.55 0.20
CA SER A 173 4.10 -14.97 -1.21
C SER A 173 4.77 -13.94 -2.12
N ILE A 174 4.44 -12.66 -1.96
CA ILE A 174 5.06 -11.57 -2.72
C ILE A 174 6.56 -11.48 -2.41
N MET A 175 6.94 -11.50 -1.13
CA MET A 175 8.36 -11.44 -0.72
C MET A 175 9.17 -12.61 -1.30
N ALA A 176 8.63 -13.83 -1.27
CA ALA A 176 9.29 -14.99 -1.83
C ALA A 176 9.51 -14.83 -3.34
N GLN A 177 8.49 -14.44 -4.11
CA GLN A 177 8.58 -14.23 -5.56
C GLN A 177 9.43 -13.00 -5.96
N MET A 178 9.62 -12.04 -5.06
CA MET A 178 10.61 -10.96 -5.22
C MET A 178 12.06 -11.44 -5.04
N GLY A 179 12.28 -12.66 -4.54
CA GLY A 179 13.60 -13.20 -4.23
C GLY A 179 14.12 -12.83 -2.84
N ALA A 180 13.27 -12.33 -1.94
CA ALA A 180 13.63 -12.02 -0.57
C ALA A 180 13.48 -13.24 0.36
N TYR A 181 14.18 -13.22 1.48
CA TYR A 181 13.93 -14.14 2.60
C TYR A 181 12.62 -13.73 3.30
N VAL A 182 11.94 -14.70 3.91
CA VAL A 182 10.58 -14.51 4.44
C VAL A 182 10.50 -14.72 5.97
N PRO A 183 9.56 -14.05 6.66
CA PRO A 183 9.39 -14.09 8.13
C PRO A 183 8.78 -15.41 8.64
N CYS A 184 9.39 -16.54 8.30
CA CYS A 184 8.97 -17.88 8.70
C CYS A 184 10.13 -18.65 9.33
N LYS A 185 9.82 -19.69 10.10
CA LYS A 185 10.82 -20.71 10.44
C LYS A 185 11.15 -21.55 9.21
N GLU A 186 10.15 -22.00 8.49
CA GLU A 186 10.26 -22.72 7.21
C GLU A 186 9.18 -22.22 6.25
N ALA A 187 9.49 -22.18 4.95
CA ALA A 187 8.55 -21.69 3.94
C ALA A 187 8.73 -22.42 2.61
N VAL A 188 7.69 -23.11 2.18
CA VAL A 188 7.53 -23.72 0.87
C VAL A 188 6.31 -23.07 0.21
N LEU A 189 6.45 -22.53 -1.00
CA LEU A 189 5.34 -21.85 -1.67
C LEU A 189 5.22 -22.28 -3.13
N PRO A 190 4.00 -22.32 -3.71
CA PRO A 190 3.88 -22.32 -5.16
C PRO A 190 4.30 -20.96 -5.74
N ILE A 191 4.51 -20.92 -7.06
CA ILE A 191 4.58 -19.64 -7.76
C ILE A 191 3.14 -19.24 -8.09
N PHE A 192 2.68 -18.17 -7.47
CA PHE A 192 1.37 -17.60 -7.74
C PHE A 192 1.41 -16.71 -8.98
N ASP A 193 0.46 -16.90 -9.89
CA ASP A 193 0.27 -16.04 -11.07
C ASP A 193 -0.40 -14.72 -10.68
N GLN A 194 -1.37 -14.77 -9.78
CA GLN A 194 -2.22 -13.67 -9.36
C GLN A 194 -2.62 -13.82 -7.88
N ILE A 195 -2.75 -12.68 -7.20
CA ILE A 195 -3.29 -12.61 -5.84
C ILE A 195 -4.55 -11.74 -5.87
N PHE A 196 -5.70 -12.36 -5.61
CA PHE A 196 -6.98 -11.68 -5.51
C PHE A 196 -7.30 -11.40 -4.06
N THR A 197 -7.65 -10.16 -3.74
CA THR A 197 -7.98 -9.77 -2.38
C THR A 197 -9.28 -8.98 -2.33
N ARG A 198 -10.22 -9.44 -1.51
CA ARG A 198 -11.30 -8.65 -0.96
C ARG A 198 -11.07 -8.57 0.54
N ILE A 199 -10.32 -7.56 0.99
CA ILE A 199 -10.10 -7.33 2.42
C ILE A 199 -10.69 -5.97 2.75
N GLY A 200 -11.77 -5.97 3.53
CA GLY A 200 -12.51 -4.74 3.83
C GLY A 200 -11.61 -3.62 4.34
N ALA A 201 -11.64 -2.46 3.67
CA ALA A 201 -11.15 -1.19 4.19
C ALA A 201 -11.77 0.02 3.45
N ALA A 202 -12.32 0.94 4.24
CA ALA A 202 -12.78 2.31 3.98
C ALA A 202 -13.69 2.55 2.76
N ASP A 203 -14.92 3.01 3.05
CA ASP A 203 -15.95 3.40 2.10
C ASP A 203 -15.42 4.32 0.99
N ASP A 204 -15.52 3.86 -0.25
CA ASP A 204 -15.37 4.71 -1.43
C ASP A 204 -16.70 5.43 -1.71
N LEU A 205 -16.99 6.45 -0.87
CA LEU A 205 -18.16 7.33 -1.01
C LEU A 205 -18.17 8.14 -2.32
N VAL A 206 -17.08 8.13 -3.10
CA VAL A 206 -16.91 9.00 -4.27
C VAL A 206 -17.43 8.34 -5.55
N SER A 207 -17.52 7.01 -5.61
CA SER A 207 -17.79 6.27 -6.85
C SER A 207 -19.28 6.09 -7.20
N GLY A 208 -20.20 6.48 -6.33
CA GLY A 208 -21.65 6.37 -6.56
C GLY A 208 -22.19 4.92 -6.59
N LYS A 209 -21.35 3.91 -6.34
CA LYS A 209 -21.74 2.50 -6.21
C LYS A 209 -21.91 2.13 -4.75
N SER A 210 -22.83 1.21 -4.44
CA SER A 210 -22.95 0.69 -3.08
C SER A 210 -21.69 -0.10 -2.70
N THR A 211 -21.33 -0.07 -1.42
CA THR A 211 -20.19 -0.82 -0.87
C THR A 211 -20.32 -2.32 -1.17
N PHE A 212 -21.54 -2.84 -1.10
CA PHE A 212 -21.85 -4.22 -1.48
C PHE A 212 -21.62 -4.51 -2.97
N MET A 213 -22.00 -3.59 -3.87
CA MET A 213 -21.76 -3.77 -5.31
C MET A 213 -20.25 -3.79 -5.64
N VAL A 214 -19.46 -2.94 -4.99
CA VAL A 214 -17.99 -2.95 -5.17
C VAL A 214 -17.41 -4.28 -4.70
N GLU A 215 -17.86 -4.79 -3.56
CA GLU A 215 -17.47 -6.09 -3.05
C GLU A 215 -17.82 -7.25 -4.00
N MET A 216 -19.03 -7.23 -4.56
CA MET A 216 -19.44 -8.25 -5.55
C MET A 216 -18.63 -8.16 -6.85
N LEU A 217 -18.27 -6.96 -7.30
CA LEU A 217 -17.40 -6.79 -8.47
C LEU A 217 -15.95 -7.26 -8.21
N GLU A 218 -15.43 -7.08 -6.99
CA GLU A 218 -14.12 -7.59 -6.59
C GLU A 218 -14.13 -9.12 -6.53
N ALA A 219 -15.17 -9.71 -5.95
CA ALA A 219 -15.37 -11.16 -5.92
C ALA A 219 -15.55 -11.74 -7.33
N GLN A 220 -16.37 -11.11 -8.16
CA GLN A 220 -16.60 -11.53 -9.54
C GLN A 220 -15.29 -11.61 -10.34
N LYS A 221 -14.40 -10.62 -10.19
CA LYS A 221 -13.08 -10.66 -10.84
C LYS A 221 -12.25 -11.85 -10.37
N ALA A 222 -12.21 -12.11 -9.08
CA ALA A 222 -11.49 -13.26 -8.53
C ALA A 222 -12.05 -14.57 -9.08
N LEU A 223 -13.37 -14.77 -9.02
CA LEU A 223 -14.02 -15.99 -9.51
C LEU A 223 -13.85 -16.19 -11.03
N THR A 224 -13.81 -15.10 -11.81
CA THR A 224 -13.72 -15.18 -13.28
C THR A 224 -12.29 -15.43 -13.78
N TYR A 225 -11.28 -14.87 -13.11
CA TYR A 225 -9.91 -14.84 -13.61
C TYR A 225 -8.91 -15.66 -12.79
N ALA A 226 -9.31 -16.17 -11.63
CA ALA A 226 -8.44 -17.05 -10.86
C ALA A 226 -8.18 -18.36 -11.60
N THR A 227 -6.92 -18.77 -11.57
CA THR A 227 -6.46 -20.07 -12.04
C THR A 227 -6.11 -20.94 -10.84
N GLU A 228 -5.80 -22.21 -11.09
CA GLU A 228 -5.27 -23.13 -10.06
C GLU A 228 -3.94 -22.65 -9.43
N ASP A 229 -3.23 -21.74 -10.10
CA ASP A 229 -2.00 -21.12 -9.62
C ASP A 229 -2.26 -19.77 -8.93
N SER A 230 -3.51 -19.39 -8.69
CA SER A 230 -3.86 -18.13 -8.02
C SER A 230 -4.02 -18.29 -6.51
N LEU A 231 -3.86 -17.18 -5.78
CA LEU A 231 -4.21 -17.04 -4.36
C LEU A 231 -5.45 -16.13 -4.24
N ILE A 232 -6.52 -16.63 -3.64
CA ILE A 232 -7.74 -15.87 -3.35
C ILE A 232 -7.82 -15.61 -1.85
N ILE A 233 -8.09 -14.35 -1.48
CA ILE A 233 -8.35 -13.93 -0.11
C ILE A 233 -9.67 -13.19 -0.05
N PHE A 234 -10.64 -13.78 0.63
CA PHE A 234 -11.93 -13.17 0.91
C PHE A 234 -12.07 -12.94 2.41
N ASP A 235 -12.25 -11.69 2.82
CA ASP A 235 -12.47 -11.30 4.21
C ASP A 235 -13.89 -10.82 4.41
N GLU A 236 -14.69 -11.66 5.06
CA GLU A 236 -16.03 -11.34 5.53
C GLU A 236 -17.00 -10.89 4.44
N ILE A 237 -16.95 -11.56 3.29
CA ILE A 237 -17.85 -11.30 2.16
C ILE A 237 -19.32 -11.57 2.55
N GLY A 238 -20.24 -10.80 1.98
CA GLY A 238 -21.69 -10.94 2.21
C GLY A 238 -22.23 -10.11 3.39
N ARG A 239 -21.38 -9.40 4.14
CA ARG A 239 -21.82 -8.58 5.30
C ARG A 239 -22.75 -7.41 4.94
N GLY A 240 -22.71 -6.92 3.70
CA GLY A 240 -23.45 -5.74 3.26
C GLY A 240 -24.90 -5.98 2.83
N THR A 241 -25.44 -7.19 2.97
CA THR A 241 -26.78 -7.59 2.51
C THR A 241 -27.57 -8.32 3.61
N SER A 242 -28.76 -8.84 3.29
CA SER A 242 -29.54 -9.66 4.21
C SER A 242 -28.73 -10.90 4.65
N THR A 243 -28.91 -11.34 5.90
CA THR A 243 -28.08 -12.41 6.49
C THR A 243 -28.11 -13.69 5.66
N TYR A 244 -29.28 -14.09 5.16
CA TYR A 244 -29.43 -15.31 4.37
C TYR A 244 -28.90 -15.13 2.94
N ASP A 245 -29.07 -13.97 2.32
CA ASP A 245 -28.49 -13.72 0.99
C ASP A 245 -26.96 -13.72 1.06
N GLY A 246 -26.38 -13.09 2.08
CA GLY A 246 -24.94 -13.05 2.30
C GLY A 246 -24.35 -14.43 2.57
N LEU A 247 -25.02 -15.23 3.41
CA LEU A 247 -24.66 -16.62 3.66
C LEU A 247 -24.69 -17.46 2.37
N ALA A 248 -25.80 -17.40 1.62
CA ALA A 248 -25.98 -18.18 0.41
C ALA A 248 -24.96 -17.82 -0.68
N LEU A 249 -24.68 -16.53 -0.86
CA LEU A 249 -23.65 -16.07 -1.79
C LEU A 249 -22.25 -16.53 -1.35
N ALA A 250 -21.92 -16.39 -0.07
CA ALA A 250 -20.62 -16.83 0.43
C ALA A 250 -20.41 -18.35 0.22
N GLN A 251 -21.42 -19.16 0.53
CA GLN A 251 -21.38 -20.61 0.26
C GLN A 251 -21.20 -20.90 -1.23
N ALA A 252 -22.03 -20.31 -2.09
CA ALA A 252 -21.96 -20.53 -3.53
C ALA A 252 -20.60 -20.12 -4.12
N MET A 253 -19.96 -19.07 -3.58
CA MET A 253 -18.62 -18.66 -4.01
C MET A 253 -17.54 -19.68 -3.61
N ILE A 254 -17.63 -20.24 -2.40
CA ILE A 254 -16.72 -21.29 -1.93
C ILE A 254 -16.86 -22.54 -2.82
N GLU A 255 -18.09 -22.99 -3.05
CA GLU A 255 -18.41 -24.13 -3.91
C GLU A 255 -17.90 -23.89 -5.35
N TYR A 256 -18.16 -22.71 -5.91
CA TYR A 256 -17.68 -22.35 -7.24
C TYR A 256 -16.15 -22.43 -7.34
N VAL A 257 -15.39 -21.92 -6.37
CA VAL A 257 -13.93 -22.03 -6.36
C VAL A 257 -13.46 -23.48 -6.26
N ALA A 258 -14.14 -24.28 -5.43
CA ALA A 258 -13.85 -25.69 -5.24
C ALA A 258 -14.07 -26.52 -6.51
N GLU A 259 -15.05 -26.15 -7.35
CA GLU A 259 -15.43 -26.87 -8.57
C GLU A 259 -14.73 -26.37 -9.84
N THR A 260 -14.24 -25.13 -9.86
CA THR A 260 -13.71 -24.49 -11.07
C THR A 260 -12.21 -24.24 -11.02
N SER A 261 -11.78 -23.15 -10.37
CA SER A 261 -10.38 -22.70 -10.41
C SER A 261 -9.45 -23.59 -9.60
N HIS A 262 -9.94 -24.24 -8.53
CA HIS A 262 -9.11 -24.95 -7.55
C HIS A 262 -7.99 -24.05 -6.95
N ALA A 263 -8.20 -22.73 -6.98
CA ALA A 263 -7.25 -21.75 -6.48
C ALA A 263 -7.09 -21.87 -4.97
N LYS A 264 -5.88 -21.61 -4.47
CA LYS A 264 -5.65 -21.57 -3.02
C LYS A 264 -6.42 -20.43 -2.41
N THR A 265 -7.25 -20.73 -1.42
CA THR A 265 -8.23 -19.77 -0.93
C THR A 265 -8.19 -19.67 0.58
N LEU A 266 -8.04 -18.44 1.08
CA LEU A 266 -8.27 -18.08 2.47
C LEU A 266 -9.58 -17.31 2.56
N PHE A 267 -10.58 -17.93 3.19
CA PHE A 267 -11.92 -17.38 3.29
C PHE A 267 -12.26 -17.11 4.76
N SER A 268 -12.23 -15.86 5.18
CA SER A 268 -12.65 -15.45 6.53
C SER A 268 -14.15 -15.16 6.55
N THR A 269 -14.85 -15.73 7.52
CA THR A 269 -16.31 -15.56 7.66
C THR A 269 -16.73 -15.31 9.10
N HIS A 270 -17.93 -14.73 9.23
CA HIS A 270 -18.66 -14.59 10.48
C HIS A 270 -19.91 -15.48 10.52
N TYR A 271 -20.21 -16.17 9.42
CA TYR A 271 -21.29 -17.13 9.31
C TYR A 271 -20.84 -18.48 9.86
N HIS A 272 -21.31 -18.84 11.04
CA HIS A 272 -21.01 -20.14 11.67
C HIS A 272 -21.64 -21.29 10.89
N GLU A 273 -22.74 -21.03 10.18
CA GLU A 273 -23.48 -22.01 9.37
C GLU A 273 -22.60 -22.62 8.26
N LEU A 274 -21.63 -21.86 7.74
CA LEU A 274 -20.68 -22.32 6.72
C LEU A 274 -19.69 -23.36 7.23
N THR A 275 -19.53 -23.50 8.55
CA THR A 275 -18.56 -24.47 9.12
C THR A 275 -18.94 -25.91 8.82
N THR A 276 -20.20 -26.20 8.48
CA THR A 276 -20.63 -27.55 8.10
C THR A 276 -20.21 -27.94 6.68
N LEU A 277 -19.69 -27.00 5.88
CA LEU A 277 -19.28 -27.26 4.50
C LEU A 277 -18.09 -28.21 4.37
N ASP A 278 -17.26 -28.36 5.39
CA ASP A 278 -16.14 -29.33 5.37
C ASP A 278 -16.63 -30.79 5.27
N GLN A 279 -17.88 -31.07 5.62
CA GLN A 279 -18.51 -32.38 5.46
C GLN A 279 -18.89 -32.67 4.01
N ALA A 280 -19.19 -31.63 3.23
CA ALA A 280 -19.61 -31.73 1.83
C ALA A 280 -18.46 -31.48 0.84
N LEU A 281 -17.48 -30.67 1.22
CA LEU A 281 -16.35 -30.25 0.40
C LEU A 281 -15.04 -30.74 1.02
N PRO A 282 -14.47 -31.87 0.56
CA PRO A 282 -13.19 -32.39 1.05
C PRO A 282 -12.02 -31.42 0.87
N SER A 283 -12.14 -30.47 -0.06
CA SER A 283 -11.14 -29.43 -0.31
C SER A 283 -11.13 -28.29 0.69
N LEU A 284 -12.15 -28.21 1.55
CA LEU A 284 -12.31 -27.19 2.55
C LEU A 284 -11.92 -27.72 3.92
N LYS A 285 -11.12 -26.94 4.63
CA LYS A 285 -10.78 -27.18 6.03
C LYS A 285 -11.18 -26.00 6.90
N ASN A 286 -11.88 -26.28 7.98
CA ASN A 286 -12.14 -25.31 9.03
C ASN A 286 -10.88 -25.03 9.85
N VAL A 287 -10.58 -23.75 10.01
CA VAL A 287 -9.61 -23.24 10.97
C VAL A 287 -10.23 -22.07 11.73
N HIS A 288 -9.79 -21.86 12.96
CA HIS A 288 -10.26 -20.74 13.75
C HIS A 288 -9.10 -20.06 14.47
N VAL A 289 -9.29 -18.77 14.77
CA VAL A 289 -8.36 -18.05 15.64
C VAL A 289 -8.78 -18.22 17.08
N ALA A 290 -7.92 -18.85 17.88
CA ALA A 290 -8.21 -19.21 19.25
C ALA A 290 -8.38 -17.96 20.15
N ALA A 291 -9.43 -17.99 20.95
CA ALA A 291 -9.66 -17.09 22.07
C ALA A 291 -9.88 -17.93 23.33
N ASN A 292 -9.55 -17.38 24.49
CA ASN A 292 -9.76 -18.04 25.77
C ASN A 292 -10.48 -17.10 26.73
N GLU A 293 -11.37 -17.62 27.55
CA GLU A 293 -12.02 -16.85 28.61
C GLU A 293 -11.29 -17.07 29.93
N TYR A 294 -10.85 -15.99 30.57
CA TYR A 294 -10.23 -16.05 31.88
C TYR A 294 -10.88 -15.03 32.81
N LYS A 295 -11.46 -15.51 33.92
CA LYS A 295 -12.15 -14.68 34.93
C LYS A 295 -13.26 -13.78 34.35
N GLY A 296 -13.93 -14.23 33.29
CA GLY A 296 -15.00 -13.47 32.64
C GLY A 296 -14.50 -12.37 31.68
N GLU A 297 -13.21 -12.39 31.33
CA GLU A 297 -12.58 -11.56 30.30
C GLU A 297 -12.12 -12.43 29.13
N LEU A 298 -12.38 -11.97 27.90
CA LEU A 298 -11.95 -12.64 26.68
C LEU A 298 -10.52 -12.25 26.34
N ILE A 299 -9.65 -13.23 26.17
CA ILE A 299 -8.24 -13.06 25.79
C ILE A 299 -8.05 -13.65 24.39
N PHE A 300 -7.61 -12.83 23.44
CA PHE A 300 -7.26 -13.29 22.10
C PHE A 300 -5.86 -13.90 22.11
N LEU A 301 -5.75 -15.17 21.74
CA LEU A 301 -4.45 -15.86 21.69
C LEU A 301 -3.72 -15.63 20.37
N HIS A 302 -4.38 -15.05 19.37
CA HIS A 302 -3.85 -14.79 18.02
C HIS A 302 -3.24 -16.04 17.33
N LYS A 303 -3.61 -17.24 17.81
CA LYS A 303 -3.13 -18.52 17.31
C LYS A 303 -4.22 -19.19 16.48
N VAL A 304 -3.90 -19.49 15.22
CA VAL A 304 -4.76 -20.28 14.33
C VAL A 304 -4.66 -21.75 14.73
N LYS A 305 -5.81 -22.39 14.89
CA LYS A 305 -5.96 -23.82 15.21
C LYS A 305 -6.94 -24.46 14.23
N ASP A 306 -6.81 -25.78 14.10
CA ASP A 306 -7.70 -26.59 13.30
C ASP A 306 -9.09 -26.71 13.96
N GLY A 307 -10.13 -26.87 13.12
CA GLY A 307 -11.52 -27.01 13.53
C GLY A 307 -12.30 -25.70 13.45
N ALA A 308 -13.63 -25.82 13.52
CA ALA A 308 -14.54 -24.69 13.65
C ALA A 308 -14.47 -24.10 15.07
N VAL A 309 -14.91 -22.85 15.24
CA VAL A 309 -15.09 -22.27 16.57
C VAL A 309 -16.40 -22.76 17.18
N ASP A 310 -16.39 -23.16 18.46
CA ASP A 310 -17.57 -23.69 19.15
C ASP A 310 -18.59 -22.59 19.52
N ASP A 311 -18.13 -21.36 19.81
CA ASP A 311 -18.97 -20.28 20.36
C ASP A 311 -18.79 -18.91 19.66
N SER A 312 -19.87 -18.13 19.61
CA SER A 312 -19.81 -16.72 19.21
C SER A 312 -19.49 -15.83 20.41
N TYR A 313 -18.43 -15.03 20.33
CA TYR A 313 -17.95 -14.21 21.45
C TYR A 313 -18.43 -12.75 21.39
N GLY A 314 -19.52 -12.46 20.67
CA GLY A 314 -19.96 -11.09 20.39
C GLY A 314 -20.28 -10.28 21.65
N ILE A 315 -20.99 -10.89 22.62
CA ILE A 315 -21.37 -10.23 23.87
C ILE A 315 -20.13 -10.02 24.77
N GLN A 316 -19.19 -10.96 24.76
CA GLN A 316 -17.95 -10.90 25.52
C GLN A 316 -17.03 -9.80 24.98
N VAL A 317 -16.98 -9.59 23.67
CA VAL A 317 -16.28 -8.44 23.06
C VAL A 317 -16.95 -7.12 23.48
N ALA A 318 -18.27 -7.06 23.57
CA ALA A 318 -18.97 -5.87 24.06
C ALA A 318 -18.65 -5.58 25.54
N LYS A 319 -18.42 -6.61 26.36
CA LYS A 319 -17.95 -6.47 27.74
C LYS A 319 -16.54 -5.88 27.82
N LEU A 320 -15.61 -6.32 26.95
CA LEU A 320 -14.28 -5.71 26.84
C LEU A 320 -14.31 -4.24 26.43
N ALA A 321 -15.34 -3.83 25.66
CA ALA A 321 -15.56 -2.44 25.27
C ALA A 321 -16.25 -1.59 26.35
N ASP A 322 -16.41 -2.13 27.57
CA ASP A 322 -17.02 -1.45 28.73
C ASP A 322 -18.46 -0.96 28.46
N LEU A 323 -19.25 -1.77 27.73
CA LEU A 323 -20.67 -1.49 27.57
C LEU A 323 -21.41 -1.62 28.92
N PRO A 324 -22.48 -0.84 29.15
CA PRO A 324 -23.21 -0.92 30.42
C PRO A 324 -23.71 -2.33 30.71
N GLU A 325 -23.52 -2.81 31.94
CA GLU A 325 -23.92 -4.16 32.40
C GLU A 325 -25.41 -4.48 32.12
N LYS A 326 -26.28 -3.47 32.15
CA LYS A 326 -27.70 -3.62 31.79
C LYS A 326 -27.91 -4.02 30.31
N VAL A 327 -27.05 -3.53 29.41
CA VAL A 327 -27.10 -3.89 27.98
C VAL A 327 -26.56 -5.30 27.79
N ILE A 328 -25.42 -5.63 28.42
CA ILE A 328 -24.81 -6.96 28.34
C ILE A 328 -25.77 -8.04 28.85
N SER A 329 -26.32 -7.85 30.05
CA SER A 329 -27.29 -8.78 30.64
C SER A 329 -28.55 -8.95 29.78
N ARG A 330 -29.08 -7.87 29.20
CA ARG A 330 -30.23 -7.98 28.28
C ARG A 330 -29.87 -8.71 26.99
N ALA A 331 -28.70 -8.44 26.41
CA ALA A 331 -28.23 -9.12 25.21
C ALA A 331 -28.08 -10.63 25.43
N GLN A 332 -27.59 -11.07 26.60
CA GLN A 332 -27.45 -12.48 26.95
C GLN A 332 -28.80 -13.21 26.97
N VAL A 333 -29.82 -12.57 27.54
CA VAL A 333 -31.20 -13.12 27.56
C VAL A 333 -31.74 -13.27 26.14
N ILE A 334 -31.57 -12.24 25.30
CA ILE A 334 -32.04 -12.27 23.90
C ILE A 334 -31.32 -13.35 23.08
N LEU A 335 -30.01 -13.50 23.25
CA LEU A 335 -29.22 -14.53 22.56
C LEU A 335 -29.72 -15.93 22.91
N SER A 336 -29.95 -16.18 24.20
CA SER A 336 -30.48 -17.47 24.69
C SER A 336 -31.85 -17.80 24.08
N GLU A 337 -32.70 -16.80 23.86
CA GLU A 337 -34.00 -16.98 23.20
C GLU A 337 -33.86 -17.34 21.71
N PHE A 338 -32.87 -16.77 21.01
CA PHE A 338 -32.60 -17.09 19.61
C PHE A 338 -32.00 -18.49 19.43
N GLU A 339 -31.04 -18.88 20.25
CA GLU A 339 -30.42 -20.21 20.22
C GLU A 339 -31.46 -21.31 20.47
N ALA A 340 -32.31 -21.13 21.49
CA ALA A 340 -33.41 -22.05 21.78
C ALA A 340 -34.45 -22.16 20.64
N SER A 341 -34.56 -21.13 19.80
CA SER A 341 -35.46 -21.11 18.64
C SER A 341 -34.83 -21.71 17.39
N ALA A 342 -33.50 -21.61 17.24
CA ALA A 342 -32.74 -22.16 16.13
C ALA A 342 -32.65 -23.70 16.20
N ASP A 343 -32.43 -24.26 17.40
CA ASP A 343 -32.40 -25.71 17.63
C ASP A 343 -33.73 -26.42 17.28
N LYS A 344 -34.85 -25.70 17.34
CA LYS A 344 -36.16 -26.23 16.92
C LYS A 344 -36.35 -26.25 15.41
N LYS A 345 -35.61 -25.45 14.63
CA LYS A 345 -35.74 -25.37 13.17
C LYS A 345 -34.77 -26.29 12.43
N SER A 346 -33.59 -26.57 12.98
CA SER A 346 -32.60 -27.49 12.39
C SER A 346 -33.10 -28.94 12.28
N SER A 347 -34.14 -29.30 13.04
CA SER A 347 -34.78 -30.63 12.99
C SER A 347 -35.66 -30.88 11.75
N ILE A 348 -35.91 -29.88 10.90
CA ILE A 348 -36.92 -29.95 9.82
C ILE A 348 -36.32 -29.90 8.39
N SER A 349 -35.06 -29.52 8.21
CA SER A 349 -34.46 -29.29 6.87
C SER A 349 -33.60 -30.45 6.34
N ASN A 350 -34.09 -31.68 6.39
CA ASN A 350 -33.61 -32.77 5.54
C ASN A 350 -34.54 -32.92 4.33
N LEU A 351 -34.37 -32.05 3.33
CA LEU A 351 -35.06 -32.20 2.04
C LEU A 351 -34.04 -32.24 0.90
N LYS A 352 -34.17 -33.33 0.14
CA LYS A 352 -33.34 -33.77 -0.98
C LYS A 352 -33.19 -32.72 -2.08
N MET A 353 -32.00 -32.73 -2.69
CA MET A 353 -31.71 -32.11 -3.97
C MET A 353 -32.70 -32.58 -5.05
N VAL A 354 -33.30 -31.63 -5.75
CA VAL A 354 -33.99 -31.83 -7.02
C VAL A 354 -33.22 -31.01 -8.06
N GLU A 355 -32.57 -31.72 -8.97
CA GLU A 355 -32.05 -31.16 -10.22
C GLU A 355 -33.21 -30.60 -11.03
N ASN A 356 -33.10 -29.35 -11.47
CA ASN A 356 -33.86 -28.83 -12.60
C ASN A 356 -32.99 -27.79 -13.31
N GLU A 357 -32.48 -28.17 -14.48
CA GLU A 357 -31.95 -27.24 -15.48
C GLU A 357 -33.09 -26.33 -16.00
N PRO A 358 -32.85 -25.05 -16.27
CA PRO A 358 -33.81 -24.25 -17.04
C PRO A 358 -33.47 -24.27 -18.54
N GLU A 359 -34.48 -24.63 -19.35
CA GLU A 359 -34.52 -24.44 -20.80
C GLU A 359 -34.38 -22.95 -21.17
N ILE A 360 -33.52 -22.67 -22.14
CA ILE A 360 -33.32 -21.34 -22.73
C ILE A 360 -34.40 -21.11 -23.80
N ASN A 361 -35.35 -20.22 -23.51
CA ASN A 361 -36.19 -19.62 -24.54
C ASN A 361 -35.56 -18.31 -25.04
N GLN A 362 -35.25 -18.30 -26.34
CA GLN A 362 -34.83 -17.13 -27.08
C GLN A 362 -36.02 -16.20 -27.30
N GLU A 363 -35.97 -14.99 -26.75
CA GLU A 363 -36.70 -13.85 -27.30
C GLU A 363 -35.77 -12.67 -27.53
N ASN A 364 -35.71 -12.29 -28.80
CA ASN A 364 -35.03 -11.11 -29.33
C ASN A 364 -35.61 -9.84 -28.72
N SER A 365 -34.74 -8.98 -28.18
CA SER A 365 -34.99 -7.54 -28.18
C SER A 365 -33.74 -6.80 -28.65
N ASN A 366 -33.86 -6.23 -29.85
CA ASN A 366 -32.93 -5.27 -30.41
C ASN A 366 -32.94 -4.01 -29.54
N LEU A 367 -31.78 -3.63 -29.01
CA LEU A 367 -31.49 -2.25 -28.61
C LEU A 367 -30.07 -1.91 -29.07
N SER A 368 -30.02 -0.93 -29.97
CA SER A 368 -28.86 -0.31 -30.59
C SER A 368 -27.87 0.25 -29.57
N VAL A 369 -26.59 -0.11 -29.71
CA VAL A 369 -25.48 0.53 -29.01
C VAL A 369 -25.04 1.75 -29.83
N GLU A 370 -25.28 2.95 -29.29
CA GLU A 370 -24.59 4.16 -29.73
C GLU A 370 -23.19 4.18 -29.12
N GLU A 371 -22.17 4.19 -29.98
CA GLU A 371 -20.79 4.50 -29.62
C GLU A 371 -20.68 5.96 -29.20
N THR A 372 -20.25 6.20 -27.97
CA THR A 372 -19.66 7.50 -27.58
C THR A 372 -18.28 7.25 -27.01
N THR A 373 -17.28 7.48 -27.86
CA THR A 373 -15.92 7.81 -27.46
C THR A 373 -15.93 9.13 -26.70
N ASP A 374 -15.37 9.17 -25.49
CA ASP A 374 -14.83 10.42 -24.99
C ASP A 374 -13.58 10.24 -24.12
N THR A 375 -12.58 11.04 -24.49
CA THR A 375 -11.25 11.17 -23.92
C THR A 375 -11.22 12.16 -22.74
N LEU A 376 -10.16 12.04 -21.91
CA LEU A 376 -9.69 12.94 -20.82
C LEU A 376 -10.22 12.53 -19.41
N SER A 377 -9.41 12.43 -18.34
CA SER A 377 -8.21 13.22 -18.05
C SER A 377 -7.20 12.53 -17.10
N GLN A 378 -5.92 12.79 -17.39
CA GLN A 378 -4.71 12.42 -16.65
C GLN A 378 -4.49 13.17 -15.31
N LYS A 379 -5.53 13.49 -14.52
CA LYS A 379 -5.36 14.35 -13.33
C LYS A 379 -5.35 13.67 -11.95
N THR A 380 -5.55 12.37 -11.84
CA THR A 380 -5.65 11.68 -10.53
C THR A 380 -4.34 11.04 -10.07
N LEU A 381 -3.33 10.93 -10.93
CA LEU A 381 -2.05 10.27 -10.62
C LEU A 381 -1.11 11.11 -9.73
N ASN A 382 -1.40 12.40 -9.51
CA ASN A 382 -0.48 13.33 -8.86
C ASN A 382 -0.62 13.42 -7.32
N LYS A 383 -1.73 12.93 -6.73
CA LYS A 383 -1.99 13.11 -5.28
C LYS A 383 -1.39 11.99 -4.43
N HIS A 384 -1.44 10.74 -4.89
CA HIS A 384 -0.83 9.59 -4.19
C HIS A 384 0.70 9.59 -4.26
N HIS A 385 1.27 10.03 -5.39
CA HIS A 385 2.73 10.17 -5.54
C HIS A 385 3.31 11.20 -4.55
N LEU A 386 2.56 12.27 -4.25
CA LEU A 386 2.97 13.33 -3.33
C LEU A 386 2.92 12.89 -1.85
N ILE A 387 2.00 11.96 -1.50
CA ILE A 387 1.92 11.37 -0.15
C ILE A 387 3.09 10.40 0.07
N CYS A 388 3.39 9.52 -0.90
CA CYS A 388 4.53 8.62 -0.83
C CYS A 388 5.87 9.39 -0.76
N LEU A 389 6.03 10.46 -1.54
CA LEU A 389 7.21 11.34 -1.47
C LEU A 389 7.34 12.07 -0.13
N LYS A 390 6.21 12.46 0.50
CA LYS A 390 6.22 13.04 1.86
C LYS A 390 6.63 12.01 2.92
N MET A 391 6.17 10.76 2.80
CA MET A 391 6.58 9.68 3.72
C MET A 391 8.06 9.32 3.57
N ILE A 392 8.57 9.26 2.33
CA ILE A 392 10.00 9.02 2.05
C ILE A 392 10.88 10.19 2.55
N LYS A 393 10.43 11.45 2.41
CA LYS A 393 11.13 12.61 3.00
C LYS A 393 11.14 12.58 4.53
N LYS A 394 10.05 12.14 5.16
CA LYS A 394 9.95 12.01 6.63
C LYS A 394 10.86 10.89 7.16
N ALA A 395 10.98 9.78 6.43
CA ALA A 395 11.93 8.72 6.73
C ALA A 395 13.41 9.16 6.57
N ARG A 396 13.72 9.98 5.56
CA ARG A 396 15.07 10.55 5.36
C ARG A 396 15.48 11.60 6.42
N LEU A 397 14.54 12.35 6.99
CA LEU A 397 14.87 13.32 8.05
C LEU A 397 15.29 12.65 9.36
N ASN A 398 14.71 11.50 9.69
CA ASN A 398 15.05 10.76 10.92
C ASN A 398 16.44 10.09 10.87
N TYR A 399 17.02 9.92 9.69
CA TYR A 399 18.37 9.37 9.52
C TYR A 399 19.49 10.42 9.51
N LYS A 400 19.18 11.72 9.50
CA LYS A 400 20.19 12.81 9.43
C LYS A 400 20.66 13.35 10.80
N LEU A 401 20.32 12.71 11.91
CA LEU A 401 20.73 13.14 13.27
C LEU A 401 21.67 12.18 14.00
N LYS A 402 22.30 11.23 13.29
CA LYS A 402 23.38 10.40 13.83
C LYS A 402 24.48 10.20 12.78
N ILE A 403 25.24 11.27 12.50
CA ILE A 403 26.67 11.23 12.16
C ILE A 403 27.31 12.42 12.88
#